data_AF-A0A7D3WW96-F1
#
_entry.id   AF-A0A7D3WW96-F1
#
_cell.length_a   1.000
_cell.length_b   1.000
_cell.length_c   1.000
_cell.angle_alpha   90.00
_cell.angle_beta   90.00
_cell.angle_gamma   90.00
#
_symmetry.space_group_name_H-M   'P 1'
#
loop_
_entity.id
_entity.type
_entity.pdbx_description
1 polymer ?
#
loop_
_entity_poly.entity_id
_entity_poly.type
_entity_poly.pdbx_seq_one_letter_code
_entity_poly.pdbx_strand_id
1 'polypeptide(L)'
;MPSPILRRLRDLPNFEMATGDPDPRGWPVRGRDGHAFGTVQELLVDPVSQRVLYLNVQLAEGLPGVPPPGPTPTDAFCCPFRP
;
A
#
# COMPACT_ATOMS: atom_id res chain seq x y z
N MET A 1 -19.62 10.77 16.40
CA MET A 1 -19.31 10.55 14.97
C MET A 1 -19.08 9.05 14.81
N PRO A 2 -19.74 8.37 13.86
CA PRO A 2 -19.46 6.97 13.60
C PRO A 2 -18.00 6.80 13.17
N SER A 3 -17.37 5.69 13.58
CA SER A 3 -16.02 5.35 13.14
C SER A 3 -16.01 5.07 11.63
N PRO A 4 -15.01 5.57 10.88
CA PRO A 4 -14.92 5.32 9.44
C PRO A 4 -14.64 3.84 9.18
N ILE A 5 -15.25 3.29 8.13
CA ILE A 5 -15.03 1.90 7.71
C ILE A 5 -14.00 1.92 6.59
N LEU A 6 -12.81 1.36 6.81
CA LEU A 6 -11.76 1.35 5.79
C LEU A 6 -11.92 0.15 4.85
N ARG A 7 -11.97 0.43 3.55
CA ARG A 7 -11.99 -0.59 2.48
C ARG A 7 -10.99 -0.23 1.40
N ARG A 8 -10.44 -1.26 0.76
CA ARG A 8 -9.55 -1.09 -0.39
C ARG A 8 -10.36 -0.66 -1.60
N LEU A 9 -9.86 0.32 -2.34
CA LEU A 9 -10.55 0.81 -3.53
C LEU A 9 -10.75 -0.32 -4.57
N ARG A 10 -9.80 -1.24 -4.74
CA ARG A 10 -9.94 -2.34 -5.71
C ARG A 10 -11.07 -3.32 -5.39
N ASP A 11 -11.45 -3.41 -4.11
CA ASP A 11 -12.51 -4.31 -3.65
C ASP A 11 -13.90 -3.66 -3.85
N LEU A 12 -13.95 -2.42 -4.33
CA LEU A 12 -15.15 -1.62 -4.55
C LEU A 12 -15.30 -1.31 -6.05
N PRO A 13 -15.90 -2.23 -6.85
CA PRO A 13 -15.95 -2.10 -8.31
C PRO A 13 -16.77 -0.88 -8.80
N ASN A 14 -17.63 -0.33 -7.95
CA ASN A 14 -18.48 0.82 -8.26
C ASN A 14 -17.89 2.16 -7.79
N PHE A 15 -16.66 2.15 -7.29
CA PHE A 15 -15.98 3.35 -6.81
C PHE A 15 -14.84 3.70 -7.75
N GLU A 16 -14.91 4.91 -8.29
CA GLU A 16 -13.88 5.48 -9.15
C GLU A 16 -13.37 6.78 -8.53
N MET A 17 -12.16 7.19 -8.95
CA MET A 17 -11.69 8.53 -8.66
C MET A 17 -12.64 9.53 -9.30
N ALA A 18 -12.91 10.63 -8.60
CA ALA A 18 -13.77 11.68 -9.13
C ALA A 18 -13.19 12.25 -10.44
N THR A 19 -14.07 12.55 -11.40
CA THR A 19 -13.64 13.05 -12.70
C THR A 19 -12.87 14.36 -12.55
N GLY A 20 -11.63 14.38 -13.05
CA GLY A 20 -10.74 15.54 -12.97
C GLY A 20 -9.80 15.54 -11.76
N ASP A 21 -10.01 14.66 -10.78
CA ASP A 21 -9.07 14.48 -9.69
C ASP A 21 -7.94 13.52 -10.12
N PRO A 22 -6.67 13.88 -9.83
CA PRO A 22 -5.55 13.04 -10.21
C PRO A 22 -5.51 11.78 -9.35
N ASP A 23 -5.30 10.63 -10.00
CA ASP A 23 -5.16 9.36 -9.32
C ASP A 23 -3.77 9.22 -8.68
N PRO A 24 -3.67 9.15 -7.34
CA PRO A 24 -2.40 9.02 -6.65
C PRO A 24 -1.77 7.63 -6.75
N ARG A 25 -2.47 6.63 -7.32
CA ARG A 25 -1.90 5.29 -7.54
C ARG A 25 -0.68 5.37 -8.47
N GLY A 26 0.40 4.73 -8.08
CA GLY A 26 1.68 4.75 -8.81
C GLY A 26 2.57 5.96 -8.52
N TRP A 27 2.16 6.89 -7.66
CA TRP A 27 3.00 8.05 -7.34
C TRP A 27 4.19 7.68 -6.44
N PRO A 28 5.37 8.30 -6.66
CA PRO A 28 6.49 8.16 -5.76
C PRO A 28 6.22 8.93 -4.47
N VAL A 29 6.22 8.23 -3.34
CA VAL A 29 6.11 8.83 -2.02
C VAL A 29 7.49 9.30 -1.61
N ARG A 30 7.64 10.60 -1.35
CA ARG A 30 8.91 11.20 -0.92
C ARG A 30 8.86 11.51 0.56
N GLY A 31 9.95 11.21 1.24
CA GLY A 31 10.17 11.60 2.63
C GLY A 31 10.45 13.10 2.75
N ARG A 32 10.52 13.57 4.00
CA ARG A 32 10.89 14.96 4.31
C ARG A 32 12.29 15.33 3.79
N ASP A 33 13.15 14.34 3.66
CA ASP A 33 14.52 14.44 3.14
C ASP A 33 14.59 14.50 1.60
N GLY A 34 13.45 14.35 0.91
CA GLY A 34 13.36 14.41 -0.54
C GLY A 34 13.65 13.08 -1.26
N HIS A 35 14.11 12.05 -0.55
CA HIS A 35 14.31 10.72 -1.11
C HIS A 35 12.98 9.98 -1.28
N ALA A 36 12.90 9.13 -2.30
CA ALA A 36 11.76 8.27 -2.52
C ALA A 36 11.74 7.16 -1.46
N PHE A 37 10.67 7.09 -0.68
CA PHE A 37 10.39 6.00 0.26
C PHE A 37 9.75 4.79 -0.43
N GLY A 38 9.04 5.02 -1.52
CA GLY A 38 8.32 3.95 -2.19
C GLY A 38 7.28 4.48 -3.15
N THR A 39 6.30 3.63 -3.47
CA THR A 39 5.28 3.92 -4.45
C THR A 39 3.90 3.61 -3.88
N VAL A 40 2.93 4.49 -4.14
CA VAL A 40 1.53 4.23 -3.77
C VAL A 40 1.02 3.03 -4.56
N GLN A 41 0.72 1.93 -3.87
CA GLN A 41 0.20 0.71 -4.48
C GLN A 41 -1.33 0.73 -4.50
N GLU A 42 -1.96 1.27 -3.44
CA GLU A 42 -3.41 1.22 -3.29
C GLU A 42 -3.96 2.34 -2.38
N LEU A 43 -5.27 2.55 -2.42
CA LEU A 43 -5.99 3.54 -1.63
C LEU A 43 -6.97 2.85 -0.69
N LEU A 44 -7.00 3.30 0.58
CA LEU A 44 -8.06 2.95 1.51
C LEU A 44 -9.06 4.09 1.59
N VAL A 45 -10.30 3.74 1.32
CA VAL A 45 -11.42 4.66 1.26
C VAL A 45 -12.47 4.30 2.31
N ASP A 46 -13.22 5.30 2.72
CA ASP A 46 -14.47 5.10 3.45
C ASP A 46 -15.64 5.17 2.46
N PRO A 47 -16.35 4.05 2.21
CA PRO A 47 -17.44 4.01 1.25
C PRO A 47 -18.67 4.81 1.74
N VAL A 48 -18.78 5.07 3.05
CA VAL A 48 -19.90 5.84 3.62
C VAL A 48 -19.75 7.33 3.32
N SER A 49 -18.56 7.89 3.57
CA SER A 49 -18.27 9.30 3.28
C SER A 49 -17.75 9.56 1.87
N GLN A 50 -17.47 8.51 1.09
CA GLN A 50 -16.89 8.55 -0.26
C GLN A 50 -15.56 9.31 -0.31
N ARG A 51 -14.71 9.10 0.69
CA ARG A 51 -13.41 9.78 0.82
C ARG A 51 -12.25 8.81 0.86
N VAL A 52 -11.15 9.19 0.20
CA VAL A 52 -9.84 8.56 0.40
C VAL A 52 -9.28 9.05 1.72
N LEU A 53 -8.94 8.13 2.63
CA LEU A 53 -8.41 8.47 3.94
C LEU A 53 -6.93 8.10 4.07
N TYR A 54 -6.51 6.99 3.47
CA TYR A 54 -5.14 6.49 3.58
C TYR A 54 -4.60 5.99 2.25
N LEU A 55 -3.28 6.12 2.09
CA LEU A 55 -2.52 5.57 0.98
C LEU A 55 -1.78 4.33 1.48
N ASN A 56 -1.94 3.21 0.78
CA ASN A 56 -1.10 2.04 0.96
C ASN A 56 0.15 2.19 0.07
N VAL A 57 1.31 2.23 0.71
CA VAL A 57 2.59 2.51 0.05
C VAL A 57 3.46 1.26 0.10
N GLN A 58 3.85 0.78 -1.07
CA GLN A 58 4.89 -0.23 -1.17
C GLN A 58 6.24 0.44 -0.92
N LEU A 59 6.87 0.07 0.19
CA LEU A 59 8.18 0.59 0.58
C LEU A 59 9.29 0.02 -0.30
N ALA A 60 10.29 0.85 -0.58
CA ALA A 60 11.51 0.44 -1.26
C ALA A 60 12.38 -0.42 -0.33
N GLU A 61 13.13 -1.35 -0.93
CA GLU A 61 14.08 -2.17 -0.20
C GLU A 61 15.25 -1.35 0.35
N GLY A 62 15.79 -1.77 1.49
CA GLY A 62 16.96 -1.12 2.10
C GLY A 62 16.66 0.24 2.76
N LEU A 63 15.37 0.57 2.97
CA LEU A 63 15.00 1.78 3.68
C LEU A 63 15.58 1.81 5.10
N PRO A 64 16.14 2.95 5.55
CA PRO A 64 16.67 3.08 6.90
C PRO A 64 15.59 2.79 7.94
N GLY A 65 15.87 1.88 8.88
CA GLY A 65 14.94 1.53 9.96
C GLY A 65 13.82 0.56 9.55
N VAL A 66 13.76 0.13 8.29
CA VAL A 66 12.87 -0.96 7.85
C VAL A 66 13.66 -2.26 7.89
N PRO A 67 13.34 -3.22 8.77
CA PRO A 67 14.00 -4.52 8.74
C PRO A 67 13.73 -5.20 7.40
N PRO A 68 14.68 -5.99 6.87
CA PRO A 68 14.44 -6.77 5.66
C PRO A 68 13.19 -7.63 5.85
N PRO A 69 12.37 -7.82 4.79
CA PRO A 69 11.22 -8.71 4.87
C PRO A 69 11.70 -10.07 5.37
N GLY A 70 11.01 -10.60 6.37
CA GLY A 70 11.29 -11.95 6.88
C GLY A 70 11.19 -12.97 5.75
N PRO A 71 11.83 -14.15 5.89
CA PRO A 71 11.79 -15.18 4.87
C PRO A 71 10.34 -15.51 4.55
N THR A 72 9.95 -15.28 3.29
CA THR A 72 8.62 -15.69 2.82
C THR A 72 8.61 -17.22 2.72
N PRO A 73 7.44 -17.89 2.86
CA PRO A 73 7.36 -19.35 2.79
C PRO A 73 7.94 -19.95 1.49
N THR A 74 7.97 -19.17 0.40
CA THR A 74 8.60 -19.56 -0.87
C THR A 74 10.11 -19.80 -0.73
N ASP A 75 10.79 -19.13 0.18
CA ASP A 75 12.22 -19.34 0.48
C ASP A 75 12.45 -20.57 1.38
N ALA A 76 11.46 -20.95 2.19
CA ALA A 76 11.56 -22.06 3.14
C ALA A 76 11.43 -23.46 2.50
N PHE A 77 10.91 -23.55 1.28
CA PHE A 77 10.82 -24.82 0.54
C PHE A 77 12.14 -25.24 -0.14
N CYS A 78 13.18 -24.40 -0.11
CA CYS A 78 14.47 -24.70 -0.72
C CYS A 78 15.48 -25.39 0.24
N CYS A 79 15.01 -25.92 1.37
CA CYS A 79 15.77 -26.92 2.13
C CYS A 79 15.32 -28.31 1.68
N PRO A 80 16.15 -29.09 0.97
CA PRO A 80 15.79 -30.47 0.67
C PRO A 80 15.69 -31.23 2.00
N PHE A 81 14.56 -31.88 2.17
CA PHE A 81 14.26 -32.87 3.19
C PHE A 81 15.48 -33.80 3.35
N ARG A 82 16.29 -33.59 4.40
CA ARG A 82 17.40 -34.49 4.74
C ARG A 82 16.77 -35.74 5.38
N PRO A 83 17.03 -36.95 4.85
CA PRO A 83 16.45 -38.20 5.36
C PRO A 83 16.95 -38.54 6.77
#